data_AF-A0A6A6XMH1-F1
#
_entry.id   AF-A0A6A6XMH1-F1
#
_cell.length_a   1.000
_cell.length_b   1.000
_cell.length_c   1.000
_cell.angle_alpha   90.00
_cell.angle_beta   90.00
_cell.angle_gamma   90.00
#
_symmetry.space_group_name_H-M   'P 1'
#
loop_
_entity.id
_entity.type
_entity.pdbx_description
1 polymer ?
#
loop_
_entity_poly.entity_id
_entity_poly.type
_entity_poly.pdbx_seq_one_letter_code
_entity_poly.pdbx_strand_id
1 'polypeptide(L)'
;MGQGSSSEAPHLTLEQLNHTLAQQFAQKCYSPLELYCYNSVFRSLADDESGIRYWSEATLTRFLELPDALGVGSVLFQMASYLGAFPFPSQAPAILTHEALLKVVTLLTERYGAVIKKRGRQTWLRELYRSLAVYDRGIQPGGEGEGLGSSQGFAIDEPVDDGEEDEEDDELVLSALELMDAIDVFKHGEQSNVHHSIIPTDNFLKVVELLLLIAAIDPQESLSVFAAELSDERIEELRRTANVILSSFGVENNPGVTYRTFDTVIKSCLPYIFDSFNPLFEHFLFARDFDLSKRNPDVAASKSTTHPVIQPPKTVANPEPILREPGEILDLTILSQLSFFIKGDSLFRRLRPLYSGNKHGFSMGSFEKGVHNWRAPSILLVSGRLLPDTPSNARERALSDILPPKRLQSSISDQDASSTILTFGAYIPVQWKHTPKACFGDSSTILFQLSPTHDVFAASTFSHDYVYNNKPPTHPSGVGFGSAVPQQTSAHTSHSHAQIPLGPVSLHLDDALEFGIFTHRSEGGGSFKPSRLPARRGKDWQDRFEIESLEVWGCGGDEVAEAQRREWAFQEREAEARRRINFGTGDIDADRELLKMAGIISGNRSGGSV
;
A
#
# COMPACT_ATOMS: atom_id res chain seq x y z
N MET A 1 0.57 67.78 17.86
CA MET A 1 1.32 66.93 16.91
C MET A 1 0.99 65.49 17.24
N GLY A 2 0.21 64.86 16.35
CA GLY A 2 -0.07 63.42 16.19
C GLY A 2 -0.18 62.52 17.42
N GLN A 3 -1.39 62.38 17.99
CA GLN A 3 -1.81 61.07 18.49
C GLN A 3 -2.40 60.31 17.30
N GLY A 4 -1.63 59.34 16.79
CA GLY A 4 -2.17 58.37 15.84
C GLY A 4 -3.08 57.43 16.62
N SER A 5 -4.37 57.48 16.33
CA SER A 5 -5.31 56.43 16.66
C SER A 5 -4.84 55.14 15.99
N SER A 6 -4.32 54.19 16.76
CA SER A 6 -4.23 52.80 16.30
C SER A 6 -5.66 52.35 16.01
N SER A 7 -6.00 52.23 14.72
CA SER A 7 -7.24 51.58 14.32
C SER A 7 -7.14 50.13 14.79
N GLU A 8 -7.98 49.77 15.76
CA GLU A 8 -8.27 48.38 16.11
C GLU A 8 -8.69 47.68 14.81
N ALA A 9 -7.94 46.64 14.40
CA ALA A 9 -8.27 45.89 13.20
C ALA A 9 -9.70 45.32 13.37
N PRO A 10 -10.57 45.40 12.34
CA PRO A 10 -11.91 44.86 12.46
C PRO A 10 -11.85 43.37 12.76
N HIS A 11 -12.38 42.94 13.91
CA HIS A 11 -12.53 41.52 14.24
C HIS A 11 -13.47 40.87 13.21
N LEU A 12 -12.90 40.12 12.27
CA LEU A 12 -13.66 39.36 11.28
C LEU A 12 -14.47 38.27 11.99
N THR A 13 -15.72 38.11 11.58
CA THR A 13 -16.58 37.02 12.05
C THR A 13 -16.09 35.67 11.49
N LEU A 14 -16.44 34.58 12.17
CA LEU A 14 -16.08 33.21 11.75
C LEU A 14 -16.55 32.87 10.33
N GLU A 15 -17.73 33.36 9.95
CA GLU A 15 -18.28 33.22 8.60
C GLU A 15 -17.47 34.00 7.56
N GLN A 16 -17.05 35.22 7.87
CA GLN A 16 -16.20 36.03 6.99
C GLN A 16 -14.81 35.40 6.79
N LEU A 17 -14.26 34.77 7.84
CA LEU A 17 -13.00 34.03 7.76
C LEU A 17 -13.13 32.81 6.85
N ASN A 18 -14.17 31.99 7.04
CA ASN A 18 -14.46 30.87 6.15
C ASN A 18 -14.59 31.28 4.68
N HIS A 19 -15.34 32.36 4.43
CA HIS A 19 -15.52 32.91 3.09
C HIS A 19 -14.18 33.34 2.48
N THR A 20 -13.36 34.05 3.26
CA THR A 20 -12.04 34.52 2.83
C THR A 20 -11.12 33.35 2.48
N LEU A 21 -11.10 32.28 3.28
CA LEU A 21 -10.31 31.10 2.98
C LEU A 21 -10.76 30.40 1.70
N ALA A 22 -12.07 30.20 1.53
CA ALA A 22 -12.61 29.57 0.32
C ALA A 22 -12.27 30.38 -0.93
N GLN A 23 -12.33 31.71 -0.87
CA GLN A 23 -11.89 32.59 -1.96
C GLN A 23 -10.39 32.46 -2.26
N GLN A 24 -9.54 32.37 -1.23
CA GLN A 24 -8.10 32.16 -1.42
C GLN A 24 -7.81 30.82 -2.09
N PHE A 25 -8.48 29.74 -1.67
CA PHE A 25 -8.37 28.44 -2.35
C PHE A 25 -8.81 28.55 -3.81
N ALA A 26 -9.98 29.14 -4.08
CA ALA A 26 -10.45 29.33 -5.45
C ALA A 26 -9.40 30.02 -6.33
N GLN A 27 -8.83 31.13 -5.86
CA GLN A 27 -7.92 31.95 -6.66
C GLN A 27 -6.52 31.35 -6.85
N LYS A 28 -6.02 30.58 -5.88
CA LYS A 28 -4.61 30.11 -5.87
C LYS A 28 -4.44 28.63 -6.16
N CYS A 29 -5.45 27.80 -5.86
CA CYS A 29 -5.35 26.33 -6.00
C CYS A 29 -5.92 25.82 -7.33
N TYR A 30 -6.67 26.65 -8.07
CA TYR A 30 -7.40 26.23 -9.26
C TYR A 30 -7.20 27.16 -10.44
N SER A 31 -7.24 26.58 -11.63
CA SER A 31 -7.36 27.33 -12.88
C SER A 31 -8.79 27.85 -13.07
N PRO A 32 -8.98 28.90 -13.89
CA PRO A 32 -10.32 29.40 -14.22
C PRO A 32 -11.24 28.34 -14.85
N LEU A 33 -10.66 27.38 -15.60
CA LEU A 33 -11.43 26.30 -16.23
C LEU A 33 -11.93 25.29 -15.19
N GLU A 34 -11.07 24.85 -14.27
CA GLU A 34 -11.46 23.94 -13.19
C GLU A 34 -12.54 24.56 -12.30
N LEU A 35 -12.41 25.85 -11.96
CA LEU A 35 -13.46 26.56 -11.22
C LEU A 35 -14.77 26.64 -11.99
N TYR A 36 -14.71 26.85 -13.31
CA TYR A 36 -15.92 26.86 -14.13
C TYR A 36 -16.61 25.49 -14.12
N CYS A 37 -15.84 24.41 -14.29
CA CYS A 37 -16.35 23.04 -14.19
C CYS A 37 -16.96 22.78 -12.81
N TYR A 38 -16.23 23.09 -11.73
CA TYR A 38 -16.71 22.97 -10.36
C TYR A 38 -18.02 23.72 -10.12
N ASN A 39 -18.09 24.98 -10.55
CA ASN A 39 -19.29 25.80 -10.46
C ASN A 39 -20.48 25.18 -11.21
N SER A 40 -20.23 24.65 -12.41
CA SER A 40 -21.25 24.00 -13.23
C SER A 40 -21.76 22.73 -12.55
N VAL A 41 -20.85 21.86 -12.10
CA VAL A 41 -21.17 20.62 -11.39
C VAL A 41 -21.99 20.91 -10.14
N PHE A 42 -21.51 21.79 -9.26
CA PHE A 42 -22.20 22.16 -8.03
C PHE A 42 -23.62 22.65 -8.31
N ARG A 43 -23.77 23.63 -9.22
CA ARG A 43 -25.07 24.24 -9.53
C ARG A 43 -26.04 23.27 -10.19
N SER A 44 -25.54 22.30 -10.95
CA SER A 44 -26.38 21.33 -11.67
C SER A 44 -27.04 20.29 -10.76
N LEU A 45 -26.44 20.02 -9.61
CA LEU A 45 -26.87 18.97 -8.67
C LEU A 45 -27.28 19.50 -7.29
N ALA A 46 -27.04 20.78 -7.00
CA ALA A 46 -27.38 21.36 -5.70
C ALA A 46 -28.89 21.42 -5.48
N ASP A 47 -29.28 21.00 -4.28
CA ASP A 47 -30.61 21.24 -3.73
C ASP A 47 -30.70 22.71 -3.28
N ASP A 48 -31.91 23.29 -3.30
CA ASP A 48 -32.17 24.67 -2.86
C ASP A 48 -33.24 24.66 -1.77
N GLU A 49 -32.87 25.07 -0.57
CA GLU A 49 -33.79 25.17 0.57
C GLU A 49 -33.59 26.51 1.28
N SER A 50 -34.67 27.28 1.42
CA SER A 50 -34.65 28.59 2.08
C SER A 50 -33.61 29.57 1.50
N GLY A 51 -33.30 29.45 0.21
CA GLY A 51 -32.31 30.30 -0.48
C GLY A 51 -30.85 29.89 -0.27
N ILE A 52 -30.59 28.76 0.39
CA ILE A 52 -29.28 28.15 0.54
C ILE A 52 -29.19 26.98 -0.43
N ARG A 53 -28.15 27.00 -1.28
CA ARG A 53 -27.83 25.86 -2.15
C ARG A 53 -26.80 24.96 -1.51
N TYR A 54 -27.07 23.67 -1.48
CA TYR A 54 -26.22 22.68 -0.83
C TYR A 54 -26.30 21.32 -1.51
N TRP A 55 -25.35 20.45 -1.16
CA TRP A 55 -25.38 19.03 -1.54
C TRP A 55 -25.76 18.17 -0.34
N SER A 56 -26.80 17.35 -0.50
CA SER A 56 -27.19 16.32 0.45
C SER A 56 -26.27 15.09 0.36
N GLU A 57 -26.37 14.19 1.34
CA GLU A 57 -25.67 12.90 1.33
C GLU A 57 -25.99 12.09 0.07
N ALA A 58 -27.27 12.01 -0.31
CA ALA A 58 -27.72 11.32 -1.51
C ALA A 58 -27.10 11.92 -2.78
N THR A 59 -26.96 13.24 -2.85
CA THR A 59 -26.34 13.93 -3.99
C THR A 59 -24.84 13.63 -4.07
N LEU A 60 -24.10 13.72 -2.96
CA LEU A 60 -22.67 13.46 -2.94
C LEU A 60 -22.35 12.00 -3.28
N THR A 61 -23.05 11.05 -2.65
CA THR A 61 -22.86 9.60 -2.86
C THR A 61 -23.15 9.19 -4.29
N ARG A 62 -24.24 9.71 -4.87
CA ARG A 62 -24.59 9.48 -6.28
C ARG A 62 -23.59 10.12 -7.23
N PHE A 63 -23.12 11.34 -6.94
CA PHE A 63 -22.15 12.02 -7.79
C PHE A 63 -20.81 11.29 -7.84
N LEU A 64 -20.34 10.80 -6.69
CA LEU A 64 -19.12 9.99 -6.59
C LEU A 64 -19.33 8.53 -7.03
N GLU A 65 -20.55 8.13 -7.37
CA GLU A 65 -20.92 6.77 -7.77
C GLU A 65 -20.46 5.71 -6.74
N LEU A 66 -20.62 6.01 -5.44
CA LEU A 66 -20.18 5.12 -4.37
C LEU A 66 -21.01 3.83 -4.37
N PRO A 67 -20.38 2.64 -4.26
CA PRO A 67 -21.13 1.38 -4.21
C PRO A 67 -21.89 1.22 -2.88
N ASP A 68 -23.22 1.13 -2.95
CA ASP A 68 -24.09 0.89 -1.79
C ASP A 68 -23.72 -0.37 -1.01
N ALA A 69 -23.20 -1.40 -1.70
CA ALA A 69 -22.78 -2.66 -1.11
C ALA A 69 -21.67 -2.52 -0.04
N LEU A 70 -20.85 -1.46 -0.12
CA LEU A 70 -19.82 -1.16 0.87
C LEU A 70 -20.36 -0.32 2.04
N GLY A 71 -21.54 0.27 1.91
CA GLY A 71 -22.16 1.09 2.97
C GLY A 71 -21.31 2.27 3.45
N VAL A 72 -20.43 2.79 2.60
CA VAL A 72 -19.42 3.83 2.91
C VAL A 72 -19.95 5.26 2.75
N GLY A 73 -21.11 5.44 2.10
CA GLY A 73 -21.66 6.75 1.73
C GLY A 73 -21.83 7.72 2.92
N SER A 74 -22.42 7.24 4.01
CA SER A 74 -22.63 8.06 5.22
C SER A 74 -21.31 8.46 5.89
N VAL A 75 -20.31 7.58 5.87
CA VAL A 75 -18.99 7.85 6.45
C VAL A 75 -18.26 8.92 5.63
N LEU A 76 -18.27 8.83 4.30
CA LEU A 76 -17.68 9.85 3.44
C LEU A 76 -18.43 11.18 3.48
N PHE A 77 -19.76 11.16 3.62
CA PHE A 77 -20.52 12.40 3.81
C PHE A 77 -20.20 13.07 5.15
N GLN A 78 -20.13 12.31 6.25
CA GLN A 78 -19.68 12.84 7.54
C GLN A 78 -18.27 13.44 7.44
N MET A 79 -17.35 12.73 6.79
CA MET A 79 -15.99 13.20 6.51
C MET A 79 -15.99 14.53 5.74
N ALA A 80 -16.75 14.61 4.64
CA ALA A 80 -16.89 15.82 3.83
C ALA A 80 -17.53 16.97 4.61
N SER A 81 -18.58 16.72 5.40
CA SER A 81 -19.23 17.73 6.24
C SER A 81 -18.29 18.28 7.32
N TYR A 82 -17.43 17.43 7.91
CA TYR A 82 -16.41 17.90 8.85
C TYR A 82 -15.37 18.76 8.13
N LEU A 83 -14.80 18.28 7.02
CA LEU A 83 -13.79 19.02 6.24
C LEU A 83 -14.36 20.33 5.65
N GLY A 84 -15.66 20.38 5.36
CA GLY A 84 -16.37 21.58 4.96
C GLY A 84 -16.41 22.68 6.02
N ALA A 85 -16.17 22.35 7.29
CA ALA A 85 -16.04 23.30 8.40
C ALA A 85 -14.61 23.83 8.57
N PHE A 86 -13.61 23.25 7.90
CA PHE A 86 -12.21 23.67 7.99
C PHE A 86 -12.04 25.19 7.74
N PRO A 87 -11.26 25.93 8.55
CA PRO A 87 -10.32 25.48 9.57
C PRO A 87 -10.92 25.46 10.98
N PHE A 88 -12.26 25.51 11.13
CA PHE A 88 -12.96 25.71 12.39
C PHE A 88 -13.78 24.48 12.78
N PRO A 89 -13.22 23.50 13.51
CA PRO A 89 -13.94 22.29 13.94
C PRO A 89 -15.24 22.56 14.68
N SER A 90 -15.34 23.70 15.37
CA SER A 90 -16.55 24.13 16.10
C SER A 90 -17.79 24.26 15.22
N GLN A 91 -17.60 24.44 13.90
CA GLN A 91 -18.68 24.55 12.92
C GLN A 91 -19.03 23.21 12.25
N ALA A 92 -18.35 22.13 12.60
CA ALA A 92 -18.68 20.80 12.09
C ALA A 92 -19.92 20.22 12.80
N PRO A 93 -20.81 19.50 12.09
CA PRO A 93 -20.79 19.25 10.65
C PRO A 93 -21.29 20.46 9.85
N ALA A 94 -20.56 20.82 8.78
CA ALA A 94 -21.00 21.88 7.87
C ALA A 94 -22.01 21.36 6.83
N ILE A 95 -22.95 22.23 6.47
CA ILE A 95 -23.77 22.07 5.27
C ILE A 95 -22.84 22.23 4.06
N LEU A 96 -22.88 21.29 3.11
CA LEU A 96 -22.04 21.29 1.91
C LEU A 96 -22.51 22.34 0.89
N THR A 97 -22.40 23.61 1.26
CA THR A 97 -22.57 24.75 0.37
C THR A 97 -21.42 24.82 -0.64
N HIS A 98 -21.53 25.73 -1.61
CA HIS A 98 -20.52 25.92 -2.64
C HIS A 98 -19.10 26.13 -2.08
N GLU A 99 -18.97 26.86 -0.97
CA GLU A 99 -17.67 27.15 -0.36
C GLU A 99 -17.18 26.00 0.51
N ALA A 100 -18.08 25.39 1.29
CA ALA A 100 -17.74 24.22 2.10
C ALA A 100 -17.24 23.07 1.22
N LEU A 101 -17.94 22.77 0.12
CA LEU A 101 -17.55 21.72 -0.79
C LEU A 101 -16.24 22.04 -1.55
N LEU A 102 -15.96 23.32 -1.84
CA LEU A 102 -14.69 23.71 -2.43
C LEU A 102 -13.53 23.44 -1.48
N LYS A 103 -13.71 23.68 -0.17
CA LYS A 103 -12.73 23.33 0.86
C LYS A 103 -12.50 21.81 0.91
N VAL A 104 -13.56 21.01 0.88
CA VAL A 104 -13.48 19.54 0.82
C VAL A 104 -12.64 19.08 -0.37
N VAL A 105 -12.99 19.53 -1.59
CA VAL A 105 -12.25 19.17 -2.82
C VAL A 105 -10.78 19.61 -2.72
N THR A 106 -10.51 20.80 -2.17
CA THR A 106 -9.13 21.31 -2.03
C THR A 106 -8.29 20.47 -1.07
N LEU A 107 -8.89 20.01 0.03
CA LEU A 107 -8.21 19.20 1.04
C LEU A 107 -7.99 17.75 0.57
N LEU A 108 -9.00 17.13 -0.06
CA LEU A 108 -8.92 15.72 -0.50
C LEU A 108 -8.12 15.52 -1.80
N THR A 109 -7.96 16.56 -2.62
CA THR A 109 -7.04 16.55 -3.77
C THR A 109 -5.62 17.05 -3.43
N GLU A 110 -5.37 17.33 -2.14
CA GLU A 110 -4.11 17.88 -1.62
C GLU A 110 -3.64 19.20 -2.28
N ARG A 111 -4.55 19.95 -2.93
CA ARG A 111 -4.25 21.21 -3.64
C ARG A 111 -4.06 22.42 -2.73
N TYR A 112 -4.32 22.28 -1.42
CA TYR A 112 -4.21 23.33 -0.41
C TYR A 112 -2.80 23.94 -0.30
N GLY A 113 -1.75 23.25 -0.77
CA GLY A 113 -0.35 23.68 -0.68
C GLY A 113 0.01 24.98 -1.43
N ALA A 114 -0.85 25.46 -2.34
CA ALA A 114 -0.68 26.78 -2.97
C ALA A 114 -1.06 27.96 -2.05
N VAL A 115 -1.91 27.70 -1.06
CA VAL A 115 -2.36 28.69 -0.07
C VAL A 115 -1.61 28.49 1.24
N ILE A 116 -1.61 27.26 1.77
CA ILE A 116 -1.01 26.91 3.05
C ILE A 116 0.46 26.53 2.82
N LYS A 117 1.37 27.49 3.12
CA LYS A 117 2.81 27.38 2.80
C LYS A 117 3.56 26.34 3.63
N LYS A 118 3.12 26.08 4.87
CA LYS A 118 3.70 25.04 5.71
C LYS A 118 3.15 23.68 5.29
N ARG A 119 3.94 22.97 4.48
CA ARG A 119 3.60 21.66 3.92
C ARG A 119 3.77 20.57 4.99
N GLY A 120 2.74 20.31 5.76
CA GLY A 120 2.69 19.14 6.64
C GLY A 120 1.73 18.09 6.10
N ARG A 121 2.23 17.06 5.41
CA ARG A 121 1.41 15.85 5.12
C ARG A 121 0.84 15.28 6.42
N GLN A 122 1.62 15.37 7.49
CA GLN A 122 1.21 14.97 8.85
C GLN A 122 -0.02 15.74 9.33
N THR A 123 -0.08 17.02 9.01
CA THR A 123 -1.16 17.88 9.47
C THR A 123 -2.44 17.69 8.66
N TRP A 124 -2.32 17.37 7.37
CA TRP A 124 -3.46 16.88 6.58
C TRP A 124 -3.98 15.53 7.09
N LEU A 125 -3.09 14.59 7.44
CA LEU A 125 -3.50 13.31 8.05
C LEU A 125 -4.26 13.51 9.36
N ARG A 126 -3.91 14.53 10.16
CA ARG A 126 -4.64 14.89 11.37
C ARG A 126 -6.06 15.37 11.09
N GLU A 127 -6.24 16.26 10.11
CA GLU A 127 -7.58 16.70 9.72
C GLU A 127 -8.41 15.55 9.13
N LEU A 128 -7.77 14.66 8.37
CA LEU A 128 -8.43 13.45 7.87
C LEU A 128 -8.86 12.54 9.02
N TYR A 129 -7.99 12.32 10.02
CA TYR A 129 -8.36 11.59 11.24
C TYR A 129 -9.55 12.24 11.95
N ARG A 130 -9.49 13.55 12.19
CA ARG A 130 -10.55 14.32 12.87
C ARG A 130 -11.89 14.18 12.14
N SER A 131 -11.86 14.19 10.80
CA SER A 131 -13.06 14.04 9.98
C SER A 131 -13.71 12.66 10.03
N LEU A 132 -12.96 11.62 10.42
CA LEU A 132 -13.43 10.24 10.58
C LEU A 132 -13.74 9.88 12.04
N ALA A 133 -13.24 10.67 12.99
CA ALA A 133 -13.36 10.40 14.41
C ALA A 133 -14.73 10.82 14.98
N VAL A 134 -15.16 10.08 16.00
CA VAL A 134 -16.23 10.47 16.90
C VAL A 134 -15.60 10.97 18.19
N TYR A 135 -16.16 12.04 18.72
CA TYR A 135 -15.70 12.68 19.95
C TYR A 135 -16.63 12.31 21.08
N ASP A 136 -16.08 11.78 22.17
CA ASP A 136 -16.89 11.60 23.36
C ASP A 136 -17.11 12.98 23.98
N ARG A 137 -18.38 13.40 24.07
CA ARG A 137 -18.74 14.60 24.83
C ARG A 137 -18.68 14.21 26.29
N GLY A 138 -17.46 14.13 26.83
CA GLY A 138 -17.22 13.92 28.25
C GLY A 138 -18.14 14.82 29.05
N ILE A 139 -18.89 14.21 29.97
CA ILE A 139 -19.71 14.89 30.97
C ILE A 139 -18.83 16.00 31.56
N GLN A 140 -19.19 17.26 31.31
CA GLN A 140 -18.53 18.38 31.96
C GLN A 140 -18.60 18.16 33.47
N PRO A 141 -17.48 18.14 34.21
CA PRO A 141 -17.52 18.18 35.67
C PRO A 141 -17.85 19.62 36.05
N GLY A 142 -19.13 19.97 36.08
CA GLY A 142 -19.55 21.33 36.39
C GLY A 142 -21.06 21.48 36.49
N GLY A 143 -21.61 21.21 37.67
CA GLY A 143 -22.97 21.59 38.03
C GLY A 143 -23.53 20.74 39.15
N GLU A 144 -23.40 21.20 40.39
CA GLU A 144 -24.20 20.69 41.50
C GLU A 144 -25.69 20.82 41.14
N GLY A 145 -26.29 19.69 40.79
CA GLY A 145 -27.73 19.53 40.60
C GLY A 145 -28.12 18.19 41.22
N GLU A 146 -28.62 18.23 42.44
CA GLU A 146 -29.19 17.08 43.14
C GLU A 146 -30.35 16.47 42.33
N GLY A 147 -30.33 15.15 42.07
CA GLY A 147 -31.47 14.47 41.46
C GLY A 147 -31.23 13.05 40.93
N LEU A 148 -31.16 12.08 41.84
CA LEU A 148 -31.36 10.62 41.71
C LEU A 148 -31.69 9.99 40.34
N GLY A 149 -30.87 9.01 39.93
CA GLY A 149 -31.22 8.00 38.93
C GLY A 149 -30.08 7.01 38.65
N SER A 150 -29.98 5.94 39.44
CA SER A 150 -28.95 4.89 39.37
C SER A 150 -29.01 4.07 38.06
N SER A 151 -27.92 4.05 37.30
CA SER A 151 -27.49 2.85 36.55
C SER A 151 -25.96 2.73 36.60
N GLN A 152 -25.46 1.72 37.31
CA GLN A 152 -24.05 1.34 37.31
C GLN A 152 -23.60 1.01 35.89
N GLY A 153 -22.61 1.74 35.38
CA GLY A 153 -21.92 1.47 34.12
C GLY A 153 -20.41 1.55 34.35
N PHE A 154 -19.75 0.40 34.17
CA PHE A 154 -18.32 0.12 34.00
C PHE A 154 -17.31 1.26 34.23
N ALA A 155 -16.52 1.12 35.29
CA ALA A 155 -15.23 1.80 35.41
C ALA A 155 -14.30 1.25 34.32
N ILE A 156 -14.03 2.07 33.30
CA ILE A 156 -13.04 1.81 32.26
C ILE A 156 -11.70 2.29 32.81
N ASP A 157 -10.67 1.46 32.67
CA ASP A 157 -9.31 1.71 33.15
C ASP A 157 -8.77 3.08 32.71
N GLU A 158 -8.14 3.76 33.66
CA GLU A 158 -7.42 5.01 33.49
C GLU A 158 -6.21 4.77 32.57
N PRO A 159 -6.05 5.49 31.44
CA PRO A 159 -4.92 5.28 30.57
C PRO A 159 -3.63 5.78 31.24
N VAL A 160 -2.57 5.01 31.08
CA VAL A 160 -1.20 5.38 31.46
C VAL A 160 -0.82 6.66 30.72
N ASP A 161 -0.66 7.73 31.49
CA ASP A 161 -0.13 9.02 31.11
C ASP A 161 1.37 8.87 30.76
N ASP A 162 1.66 8.48 29.53
CA ASP A 162 2.99 8.67 28.93
C ASP A 162 3.02 10.08 28.33
N GLY A 163 3.25 11.07 29.20
CA GLY A 163 3.31 12.47 28.86
C GLY A 163 4.41 12.81 27.84
N GLU A 164 3.98 13.30 26.69
CA GLU A 164 4.55 14.45 25.98
C GLU A 164 3.35 15.13 25.30
N GLU A 165 2.84 16.20 25.91
CA GLU A 165 1.85 17.08 25.29
C GLU A 165 2.55 17.82 24.14
N ASP A 166 2.34 17.36 22.90
CA ASP A 166 2.81 18.08 21.71
C ASP A 166 1.95 19.35 21.51
N GLU A 167 2.32 20.45 22.16
CA GLU A 167 1.73 21.79 21.94
C GLU A 167 1.99 22.35 20.52
N GLU A 168 2.64 21.60 19.62
CA GLU A 168 2.96 21.98 18.22
C GLU A 168 1.86 21.59 17.20
N ASP A 169 0.68 21.21 17.67
CA ASP A 169 -0.17 20.20 17.01
C ASP A 169 -1.30 20.69 16.08
N ASP A 170 -1.51 21.99 15.94
CA ASP A 170 -2.54 22.59 15.07
C ASP A 170 -1.96 23.33 13.85
N GLU A 171 -0.74 22.99 13.41
CA GLU A 171 0.01 23.81 12.44
C GLU A 171 -0.72 24.14 11.11
N LEU A 172 -1.58 23.26 10.58
CA LEU A 172 -2.32 23.49 9.32
C LEU A 172 -3.45 24.49 9.53
N VAL A 173 -4.17 24.34 10.64
CA VAL A 173 -5.21 25.26 11.10
C VAL A 173 -4.57 26.61 11.41
N LEU A 174 -3.50 26.63 12.22
CA LEU A 174 -2.72 27.83 12.54
C LEU A 174 -2.18 28.52 11.30
N SER A 175 -1.68 27.77 10.31
CA SER A 175 -1.21 28.34 9.04
C SER A 175 -2.36 28.92 8.21
N ALA A 176 -3.53 28.28 8.18
CA ALA A 176 -4.72 28.83 7.52
C ALA A 176 -5.19 30.13 8.20
N LEU A 177 -5.13 30.18 9.53
CA LEU A 177 -5.51 31.35 10.33
C LEU A 177 -4.49 32.49 10.23
N GLU A 178 -3.19 32.17 10.18
CA GLU A 178 -2.12 33.15 9.95
C GLU A 178 -2.32 33.89 8.62
N LEU A 179 -2.74 33.16 7.57
CA LEU A 179 -3.04 33.76 6.27
C LEU A 179 -4.23 34.72 6.30
N MET A 180 -5.13 34.58 7.27
CA MET A 180 -6.31 35.42 7.45
C MET A 180 -6.15 36.47 8.57
N ASP A 181 -4.95 36.56 9.18
CA ASP A 181 -4.69 37.38 10.37
C ASP A 181 -5.67 37.08 11.54
N ALA A 182 -6.01 35.79 11.69
CA ALA A 182 -7.09 35.31 12.56
C ALA A 182 -6.62 34.37 13.68
N ILE A 183 -5.31 34.33 13.95
CA ILE A 183 -4.72 33.44 14.97
C ILE A 183 -5.35 33.69 16.34
N ASP A 184 -5.63 34.95 16.68
CA ASP A 184 -6.19 35.30 17.99
C ASP A 184 -7.64 34.81 18.17
N VAL A 185 -8.41 34.66 17.08
CA VAL A 185 -9.78 34.11 17.10
C VAL A 185 -9.77 32.62 17.47
N PHE A 186 -8.77 31.88 16.99
CA PHE A 186 -8.60 30.46 17.27
C PHE A 186 -8.16 30.20 18.72
N LYS A 187 -7.17 30.98 19.21
CA LYS A 187 -6.64 30.84 20.58
C LYS A 187 -7.67 31.08 21.69
N HIS A 188 -8.70 31.90 21.43
CA HIS A 188 -9.69 32.28 22.46
C HIS A 188 -10.95 31.41 22.47
N GLY A 189 -11.16 30.52 21.48
CA GLY A 189 -12.45 29.82 21.32
C GLY A 189 -12.42 28.36 20.88
N GLU A 190 -11.30 27.83 20.36
CA GLU A 190 -11.31 26.54 19.64
C GLU A 190 -10.31 25.49 20.14
N GLN A 191 -9.85 25.55 21.40
CA GLN A 191 -9.09 24.43 21.98
C GLN A 191 -9.99 23.20 22.14
N SER A 192 -10.16 22.45 21.05
CA SER A 192 -10.77 21.12 21.07
C SER A 192 -9.86 20.21 21.88
N ASN A 193 -10.31 19.83 23.08
CA ASN A 193 -9.68 18.77 23.87
C ASN A 193 -9.73 17.45 23.07
N VAL A 194 -8.67 17.17 22.32
CA VAL A 194 -8.51 15.97 21.46
C VAL A 194 -8.44 14.68 22.30
N HIS A 195 -8.37 14.81 23.63
CA HIS A 195 -8.11 13.71 24.57
C HIS A 195 -9.12 12.55 24.52
N HIS A 196 -10.29 12.70 23.89
CA HIS A 196 -11.28 11.62 23.74
C HIS A 196 -11.89 11.56 22.32
N SER A 197 -11.06 11.29 21.31
CA SER A 197 -11.52 11.01 19.94
C SER A 197 -11.07 9.62 19.50
N ILE A 198 -11.96 8.89 18.83
CA ILE A 198 -11.67 7.58 18.22
C ILE A 198 -12.33 7.48 16.85
N ILE A 199 -11.67 6.86 15.87
CA ILE A 199 -12.36 6.41 14.65
C ILE A 199 -13.03 5.07 14.95
N PRO A 200 -14.36 4.94 14.82
CA PRO A 200 -15.04 3.66 14.99
C PRO A 200 -14.51 2.62 13.99
N THR A 201 -14.25 1.41 14.47
CA THR A 201 -13.67 0.33 13.65
C THR A 201 -14.50 0.05 12.39
N ASP A 202 -15.83 0.00 12.51
CA ASP A 202 -16.74 -0.25 11.39
C ASP A 202 -16.68 0.87 10.32
N ASN A 203 -16.56 2.12 10.75
CA ASN A 203 -16.43 3.24 9.83
C ASN A 203 -15.11 3.16 9.08
N PHE A 204 -14.02 2.83 9.79
CA PHE A 204 -12.72 2.71 9.15
C PHE A 204 -12.65 1.49 8.21
N LEU A 205 -13.27 0.37 8.57
CA LEU A 205 -13.41 -0.81 7.70
C LEU A 205 -14.00 -0.44 6.34
N LYS A 206 -15.12 0.28 6.34
CA LYS A 206 -15.80 0.71 5.10
C LYS A 206 -14.93 1.62 4.24
N VAL A 207 -14.19 2.52 4.89
CA VAL A 207 -13.24 3.41 4.19
C VAL A 207 -12.10 2.59 3.58
N VAL A 208 -11.53 1.63 4.32
CA VAL A 208 -10.46 0.76 3.80
C VAL A 208 -10.96 -0.14 2.67
N GLU A 209 -12.18 -0.70 2.76
CA GLU A 209 -12.82 -1.46 1.68
C GLU A 209 -12.95 -0.62 0.40
N LEU A 210 -13.40 0.63 0.53
CA LEU A 210 -13.45 1.57 -0.60
C LEU A 210 -12.06 1.84 -1.15
N LEU A 211 -11.09 2.19 -0.30
CA LEU A 211 -9.72 2.52 -0.73
C LEU A 211 -9.04 1.34 -1.44
N LEU A 212 -9.33 0.09 -1.06
CA LEU A 212 -8.86 -1.11 -1.76
C LEU A 212 -9.50 -1.24 -3.14
N LEU A 213 -10.79 -0.94 -3.26
CA LEU A 213 -11.52 -0.97 -4.54
C LEU A 213 -10.99 0.07 -5.51
N ILE A 214 -10.74 1.29 -5.03
CA ILE A 214 -10.36 2.44 -5.87
C ILE A 214 -8.85 2.70 -5.91
N ALA A 215 -8.02 1.79 -5.40
CA ALA A 215 -6.57 2.01 -5.30
C ALA A 215 -5.91 2.33 -6.66
N ALA A 216 -6.43 1.74 -7.73
CA ALA A 216 -5.92 1.88 -9.10
C ALA A 216 -6.76 2.81 -9.98
N ILE A 217 -7.64 3.61 -9.39
CA ILE A 217 -8.53 4.50 -10.14
C ILE A 217 -7.73 5.58 -10.89
N ASP A 218 -7.95 5.69 -12.20
CA ASP A 218 -7.35 6.75 -12.99
C ASP A 218 -8.11 8.09 -12.81
N PRO A 219 -7.45 9.25 -12.98
CA PRO A 219 -8.16 10.53 -12.96
C PRO A 219 -9.31 10.54 -13.97
N GLN A 220 -10.52 10.88 -13.52
CA GLN A 220 -11.77 10.90 -14.30
C GLN A 220 -12.42 9.54 -14.61
N GLU A 221 -11.83 8.43 -14.18
CA GLU A 221 -12.42 7.09 -14.33
C GLU A 221 -13.64 6.90 -13.42
N SER A 222 -14.68 6.24 -13.91
CA SER A 222 -15.93 6.09 -13.14
C SER A 222 -15.80 5.03 -12.08
N LEU A 223 -16.25 5.33 -10.86
CA LEU A 223 -16.40 4.31 -9.84
C LEU A 223 -17.45 3.28 -10.25
N SER A 224 -18.42 3.64 -11.09
CA SER A 224 -19.40 2.68 -11.62
C SER A 224 -18.75 1.52 -12.39
N VAL A 225 -17.55 1.71 -12.97
CA VAL A 225 -16.81 0.63 -13.66
C VAL A 225 -16.40 -0.43 -12.64
N PHE A 226 -15.79 0.00 -11.53
CA PHE A 226 -15.39 -0.88 -10.44
C PHE A 226 -16.60 -1.45 -9.69
N ALA A 227 -17.67 -0.67 -9.53
CA ALA A 227 -18.90 -1.10 -8.87
C ALA A 227 -19.63 -2.21 -9.63
N ALA A 228 -19.59 -2.19 -10.97
CA ALA A 228 -20.18 -3.24 -11.81
C ALA A 228 -19.47 -4.60 -11.65
N GLU A 229 -18.22 -4.61 -11.17
CA GLU A 229 -17.41 -5.80 -10.94
C GLU A 229 -17.51 -6.33 -9.49
N LEU A 230 -18.30 -5.68 -8.61
CA LEU A 230 -18.51 -6.11 -7.23
C LEU A 230 -19.48 -7.30 -7.15
N SER A 231 -18.95 -8.51 -7.27
CA SER A 231 -19.64 -9.73 -6.85
C SER A 231 -19.60 -9.90 -5.32
N ASP A 232 -20.48 -10.75 -4.77
CA ASP A 232 -20.45 -11.10 -3.34
C ASP A 232 -19.07 -11.65 -2.91
N GLU A 233 -18.47 -12.49 -3.76
CA GLU A 233 -17.13 -13.04 -3.54
C GLU A 233 -16.07 -11.92 -3.47
N ARG A 234 -16.16 -10.93 -4.37
CA ARG A 234 -15.23 -9.79 -4.38
C ARG A 234 -15.38 -8.92 -3.14
N ILE A 235 -16.60 -8.73 -2.65
CA ILE A 235 -16.88 -7.98 -1.42
C ILE A 235 -16.30 -8.71 -0.21
N GLU A 236 -16.47 -10.04 -0.12
CA GLU A 236 -15.87 -10.85 0.95
C GLU A 236 -14.34 -10.79 0.92
N GLU A 237 -13.74 -10.82 -0.26
CA GLU A 237 -12.29 -10.67 -0.46
C GLU A 237 -11.78 -9.31 0.00
N LEU A 238 -12.44 -8.21 -0.42
CA LEU A 238 -12.12 -6.85 0.02
C LEU A 238 -12.23 -6.73 1.54
N ARG A 239 -13.31 -7.24 2.13
CA ARG A 239 -13.54 -7.21 3.58
C ARG A 239 -12.47 -8.00 4.33
N ARG A 240 -12.08 -9.18 3.84
CA ARG A 240 -11.03 -10.00 4.46
C ARG A 240 -9.71 -9.23 4.48
N THR A 241 -9.30 -8.65 3.36
CA THR A 241 -8.06 -7.87 3.27
C THR A 241 -8.12 -6.58 4.08
N ALA A 242 -9.28 -5.90 4.11
CA ALA A 242 -9.49 -4.72 4.94
C ALA A 242 -9.34 -5.03 6.44
N ASN A 243 -9.87 -6.17 6.91
CA ASN A 243 -9.67 -6.62 8.30
C ASN A 243 -8.20 -6.91 8.61
N VAL A 244 -7.46 -7.48 7.68
CA VAL A 244 -6.02 -7.71 7.83
C VAL A 244 -5.25 -6.39 7.97
N ILE A 245 -5.63 -5.34 7.22
CA ILE A 245 -5.08 -3.99 7.37
C ILE A 245 -5.49 -3.37 8.71
N LEU A 246 -6.75 -3.53 9.13
CA LEU A 246 -7.24 -3.01 10.40
C LEU A 246 -6.57 -3.64 11.62
N SER A 247 -6.18 -4.92 11.55
CA SER A 247 -5.46 -5.59 12.63
C SER A 247 -4.14 -4.88 12.99
N SER A 248 -3.53 -4.16 12.04
CA SER A 248 -2.33 -3.31 12.26
C SER A 248 -2.58 -2.15 13.21
N PHE A 249 -3.83 -1.69 13.31
CA PHE A 249 -4.28 -0.63 14.22
C PHE A 249 -4.68 -1.18 15.60
N GLY A 250 -4.62 -2.51 15.82
CA GLY A 250 -4.93 -3.12 17.11
C GLY A 250 -6.42 -3.03 17.50
N VAL A 251 -7.31 -2.97 16.50
CA VAL A 251 -8.77 -2.84 16.70
C VAL A 251 -9.42 -4.06 17.34
N GLU A 252 -8.77 -5.23 17.32
CA GLU A 252 -9.28 -6.44 17.97
C GLU A 252 -9.38 -6.29 19.50
N ASN A 253 -8.54 -5.42 20.07
CA ASN A 253 -8.45 -5.20 21.52
C ASN A 253 -9.01 -3.85 21.96
N ASN A 254 -9.51 -3.01 21.03
CA ASN A 254 -9.91 -1.64 21.29
C ASN A 254 -11.19 -1.27 20.52
N PRO A 255 -12.07 -0.42 21.08
CA PRO A 255 -13.34 -0.05 20.45
C PRO A 255 -13.19 0.84 19.19
N GLY A 256 -11.97 1.33 18.90
CA GLY A 256 -11.69 2.17 17.75
C GLY A 256 -10.21 2.53 17.64
N VAL A 257 -9.89 3.40 16.68
CA VAL A 257 -8.52 3.83 16.38
C VAL A 257 -8.28 5.23 16.94
N THR A 258 -7.29 5.36 17.84
CA THR A 258 -6.84 6.66 18.37
C THR A 258 -5.91 7.37 17.39
N TYR A 259 -5.76 8.69 17.50
CA TYR A 259 -4.89 9.47 16.61
C TYR A 259 -3.44 8.98 16.63
N ARG A 260 -2.88 8.72 17.81
CA ARG A 260 -1.51 8.21 17.97
C ARG A 260 -1.30 6.89 17.22
N THR A 261 -2.28 5.99 17.31
CA THR A 261 -2.26 4.71 16.59
C THR A 261 -2.39 4.93 15.09
N PHE A 262 -3.36 5.74 14.67
CA PHE A 262 -3.57 6.10 13.27
C PHE A 262 -2.30 6.67 12.64
N ASP A 263 -1.73 7.72 13.22
CA ASP A 263 -0.55 8.40 12.70
C ASP A 263 0.67 7.45 12.62
N THR A 264 0.90 6.65 13.67
CA THR A 264 2.00 5.69 13.72
C THR A 264 1.89 4.65 12.62
N VAL A 265 0.71 4.04 12.45
CA VAL A 265 0.49 2.96 11.48
C VAL A 265 0.51 3.50 10.05
N ILE A 266 -0.15 4.63 9.78
CA ILE A 266 -0.16 5.26 8.46
C ILE A 266 1.26 5.66 8.02
N LYS A 267 2.04 6.31 8.89
CA LYS A 267 3.41 6.72 8.56
C LYS A 267 4.37 5.56 8.35
N SER A 268 4.19 4.46 9.09
CA SER A 268 5.14 3.33 9.06
C SER A 268 4.80 2.27 8.02
N CYS A 269 3.52 1.96 7.84
CA CYS A 269 3.06 0.81 7.06
C CYS A 269 2.13 1.16 5.90
N LEU A 270 1.42 2.29 5.95
CA LEU A 270 0.38 2.61 4.96
C LEU A 270 0.53 4.05 4.40
N PRO A 271 1.74 4.47 3.97
CA PRO A 271 1.98 5.86 3.60
C PRO A 271 1.26 6.31 2.33
N TYR A 272 0.61 5.43 1.56
CA TYR A 272 -0.09 5.79 0.31
C TYR A 272 -1.57 5.38 0.32
N ILE A 273 -2.12 4.97 1.47
CA ILE A 273 -3.49 4.42 1.55
C ILE A 273 -4.58 5.40 1.11
N PHE A 274 -4.37 6.70 1.31
CA PHE A 274 -5.35 7.75 1.00
C PHE A 274 -5.11 8.44 -0.36
N ASP A 275 -4.09 8.02 -1.11
CA ASP A 275 -3.72 8.67 -2.37
C ASP A 275 -4.86 8.60 -3.41
N SER A 276 -5.72 7.56 -3.33
CA SER A 276 -6.88 7.38 -4.21
C SER A 276 -8.04 8.37 -3.95
N PHE A 277 -8.03 9.12 -2.84
CA PHE A 277 -8.98 10.23 -2.67
C PHE A 277 -8.75 11.36 -3.66
N ASN A 278 -7.51 11.56 -4.13
CA ASN A 278 -7.21 12.61 -5.08
C ASN A 278 -7.98 12.41 -6.41
N PRO A 279 -7.76 11.31 -7.16
CA PRO A 279 -8.51 11.07 -8.40
C PRO A 279 -10.03 10.98 -8.17
N LEU A 280 -10.49 10.44 -7.03
CA LEU A 280 -11.92 10.39 -6.68
C LEU A 280 -12.57 11.79 -6.60
N PHE A 281 -11.89 12.76 -5.97
CA PHE A 281 -12.43 14.12 -5.83
C PHE A 281 -12.05 15.05 -6.99
N GLU A 282 -11.18 14.65 -7.91
CA GLU A 282 -10.94 15.39 -9.15
C GLU A 282 -12.14 15.36 -10.12
N HIS A 283 -13.11 14.47 -9.93
CA HIS A 283 -14.37 14.45 -10.69
C HIS A 283 -15.16 15.77 -10.60
N PHE A 284 -14.94 16.55 -9.54
CA PHE A 284 -15.52 17.88 -9.38
C PHE A 284 -14.93 18.92 -10.34
N LEU A 285 -13.71 18.69 -10.84
CA LEU A 285 -12.91 19.70 -11.55
C LEU A 285 -12.95 19.55 -13.07
N PHE A 286 -13.38 18.40 -13.58
CA PHE A 286 -13.46 18.11 -15.00
C PHE A 286 -14.79 17.44 -15.32
N ALA A 287 -15.74 18.17 -15.90
CA ALA A 287 -17.03 17.59 -16.29
C ALA A 287 -16.85 16.72 -17.54
N ARG A 288 -17.35 15.48 -17.52
CA ARG A 288 -17.27 14.53 -18.65
C ARG A 288 -17.96 15.02 -19.93
N ASP A 289 -19.02 15.81 -19.79
CA ASP A 289 -19.86 16.29 -20.90
C ASP A 289 -19.55 17.74 -21.30
N PHE A 290 -18.31 18.19 -21.08
CA PHE A 290 -17.93 19.59 -21.30
C PHE A 290 -17.82 19.95 -22.79
N ASP A 291 -18.96 20.28 -23.39
CA ASP A 291 -19.03 20.81 -24.75
C ASP A 291 -18.73 22.33 -24.75
N LEU A 292 -17.47 22.67 -25.02
CA LEU A 292 -16.99 24.06 -25.21
C LEU A 292 -17.76 24.85 -26.29
N SER A 293 -18.58 24.17 -27.12
CA SER A 293 -19.37 24.83 -28.17
C SER A 293 -20.70 25.40 -27.68
N LYS A 294 -21.18 25.01 -26.49
CA LYS A 294 -22.45 25.51 -25.91
C LYS A 294 -22.25 26.79 -25.10
N ARG A 295 -21.78 27.86 -25.74
CA ARG A 295 -21.81 29.20 -25.16
C ARG A 295 -23.13 29.88 -25.55
N ASN A 296 -23.83 30.45 -24.56
CA ASN A 296 -25.09 31.20 -24.73
C ASN A 296 -25.01 32.21 -25.90
N PRO A 297 -26.03 32.29 -26.78
CA PRO A 297 -25.96 33.07 -28.03
C PRO A 297 -26.03 34.60 -27.87
N ASP A 298 -26.08 35.15 -26.65
CA ASP A 298 -26.42 36.57 -26.43
C ASP A 298 -25.26 37.52 -26.08
N VAL A 299 -23.99 37.12 -26.26
CA VAL A 299 -22.87 38.07 -26.14
C VAL A 299 -21.92 37.99 -27.33
N ALA A 300 -22.30 38.77 -28.34
CA ALA A 300 -21.49 39.59 -29.24
C ALA A 300 -20.33 38.93 -30.01
N ALA A 301 -20.51 38.95 -31.33
CA ALA A 301 -19.48 38.85 -32.35
C ALA A 301 -18.24 39.72 -32.05
N SER A 302 -17.05 39.10 -32.03
CA SER A 302 -15.85 39.70 -32.62
C SER A 302 -14.73 38.67 -32.84
N LYS A 303 -14.27 38.65 -34.10
CA LYS A 303 -12.95 38.31 -34.63
C LYS A 303 -12.36 36.92 -34.35
N SER A 304 -12.24 36.18 -35.45
CA SER A 304 -11.44 34.98 -35.67
C SER A 304 -9.98 35.15 -35.21
N THR A 305 -9.57 34.34 -34.23
CA THR A 305 -8.18 33.96 -34.00
C THR A 305 -8.06 32.44 -34.11
N THR A 306 -7.38 31.99 -35.15
CA THR A 306 -6.92 30.62 -35.35
C THR A 306 -5.92 30.26 -34.25
N HIS A 307 -6.39 29.58 -33.20
CA HIS A 307 -5.52 28.82 -32.29
C HIS A 307 -5.65 27.32 -32.60
N PRO A 308 -4.55 26.55 -32.51
CA PRO A 308 -4.59 25.12 -32.76
C PRO A 308 -5.50 24.47 -31.72
N VAL A 309 -6.57 23.82 -32.20
CA VAL A 309 -7.45 22.99 -31.39
C VAL A 309 -6.63 21.81 -30.89
N ILE A 310 -6.23 21.84 -29.62
CA ILE A 310 -5.76 20.65 -28.92
C ILE A 310 -6.97 19.72 -28.90
N GLN A 311 -6.87 18.62 -29.65
CA GLN A 311 -7.90 17.60 -29.65
C GLN A 311 -8.10 17.12 -28.20
N PRO A 312 -9.35 16.92 -27.73
CA PRO A 312 -9.57 16.28 -26.44
C PRO A 312 -8.79 14.96 -26.41
N PRO A 313 -8.15 14.61 -25.27
CA PRO A 313 -7.40 13.37 -25.17
C PRO A 313 -8.32 12.23 -25.60
N LYS A 314 -7.88 11.46 -26.59
CA LYS A 314 -8.60 10.27 -27.06
C LYS A 314 -8.85 9.40 -25.84
N THR A 315 -10.11 9.15 -25.50
CA THR A 315 -10.50 8.06 -24.61
C THR A 315 -9.84 6.80 -25.15
N VAL A 316 -8.87 6.29 -24.41
CA VAL A 316 -8.11 5.11 -24.81
C VAL A 316 -9.10 3.95 -24.82
N ALA A 317 -9.46 3.50 -26.01
CA ALA A 317 -10.56 2.54 -26.21
C ALA A 317 -10.35 1.17 -25.52
N ASN A 318 -9.14 0.88 -25.05
CA ASN A 318 -8.79 -0.32 -24.27
C ASN A 318 -7.65 0.03 -23.29
N PRO A 319 -7.93 0.38 -22.02
CA PRO A 319 -6.95 1.01 -21.14
C PRO A 319 -5.82 0.12 -20.56
N GLU A 320 -5.33 -0.95 -21.19
CA GLU A 320 -4.44 -1.96 -20.53
C GLU A 320 -5.08 -2.54 -19.23
N PRO A 321 -4.96 -3.82 -18.89
CA PRO A 321 -5.47 -4.29 -17.61
C PRO A 321 -4.57 -3.83 -16.46
N ILE A 322 -5.16 -3.48 -15.30
CA ILE A 322 -4.42 -3.12 -14.07
C ILE A 322 -3.46 -4.26 -13.68
N LEU A 323 -3.96 -5.49 -13.78
CA LEU A 323 -3.20 -6.72 -13.65
C LEU A 323 -3.55 -7.62 -14.84
N ARG A 324 -2.54 -7.97 -15.66
CA ARG A 324 -2.76 -8.76 -16.89
C ARG A 324 -3.28 -10.16 -16.60
N GLU A 325 -2.63 -10.84 -15.67
CA GLU A 325 -2.99 -12.18 -15.23
C GLU A 325 -2.78 -12.24 -13.71
N PRO A 326 -3.79 -12.67 -12.92
CA PRO A 326 -3.60 -12.88 -11.50
C PRO A 326 -2.71 -14.08 -11.21
N GLY A 327 -1.97 -13.99 -10.12
CA GLY A 327 -1.26 -15.09 -9.48
C GLY A 327 -2.18 -15.91 -8.57
N GLU A 328 -1.55 -16.82 -7.86
CA GLU A 328 -2.11 -17.56 -6.74
C GLU A 328 -2.03 -16.75 -5.43
N ILE A 329 -0.98 -15.94 -5.27
CA ILE A 329 -0.90 -14.96 -4.17
C ILE A 329 -1.29 -13.57 -4.67
N LEU A 330 -0.68 -13.10 -5.77
CA LEU A 330 -0.96 -11.75 -6.26
C LEU A 330 -2.25 -11.69 -7.09
N ASP A 331 -3.35 -11.33 -6.45
CA ASP A 331 -4.58 -10.89 -7.12
C ASP A 331 -4.72 -9.36 -7.14
N LEU A 332 -5.86 -8.86 -7.62
CA LEU A 332 -6.15 -7.42 -7.68
C LEU A 332 -6.24 -6.79 -6.27
N THR A 333 -6.76 -7.49 -5.26
CA THR A 333 -6.87 -6.95 -3.89
C THR A 333 -5.52 -6.87 -3.22
N ILE A 334 -4.68 -7.89 -3.36
CA ILE A 334 -3.31 -7.91 -2.86
C ILE A 334 -2.49 -6.84 -3.58
N LEU A 335 -2.70 -6.64 -4.88
CA LEU A 335 -2.10 -5.53 -5.61
C LEU A 335 -2.51 -4.15 -5.04
N SER A 336 -3.80 -3.95 -4.74
CA SER A 336 -4.28 -2.74 -4.05
C SER A 336 -3.64 -2.60 -2.67
N GLN A 337 -3.54 -3.67 -1.88
CA GLN A 337 -2.90 -3.64 -0.56
C GLN A 337 -1.41 -3.27 -0.66
N LEU A 338 -0.68 -3.81 -1.64
CA LEU A 338 0.72 -3.46 -1.92
C LEU A 338 0.86 -1.97 -2.26
N SER A 339 -0.12 -1.40 -2.98
CA SER A 339 -0.11 0.00 -3.39
C SER A 339 -0.16 0.99 -2.22
N PHE A 340 -0.61 0.54 -1.04
CA PHE A 340 -0.68 1.38 0.16
C PHE A 340 0.69 1.67 0.77
N PHE A 341 1.75 0.95 0.39
CA PHE A 341 3.12 1.20 0.88
C PHE A 341 4.20 1.20 -0.20
N ILE A 342 3.88 0.74 -1.41
CA ILE A 342 4.70 0.90 -2.62
C ILE A 342 3.89 1.74 -3.60
N LYS A 343 4.46 2.81 -4.15
CA LYS A 343 3.72 3.74 -5.02
C LYS A 343 3.03 3.04 -6.19
N GLY A 344 1.73 3.32 -6.38
CA GLY A 344 0.89 2.75 -7.44
C GLY A 344 1.49 2.85 -8.85
N ASP A 345 2.14 3.98 -9.19
CA ASP A 345 2.82 4.21 -10.47
C ASP A 345 3.90 3.17 -10.83
N SER A 346 4.42 2.47 -9.82
CA SER A 346 5.42 1.41 -10.00
C SER A 346 4.83 0.01 -10.10
N LEU A 347 3.53 -0.14 -9.79
CA LEU A 347 2.82 -1.41 -9.66
C LEU A 347 1.77 -1.59 -10.76
N PHE A 348 0.77 -0.70 -10.79
CA PHE A 348 -0.39 -0.87 -11.67
C PHE A 348 0.06 -0.91 -13.12
N ARG A 349 -0.45 -1.90 -13.88
CA ARG A 349 -0.13 -2.16 -15.30
C ARG A 349 1.32 -2.59 -15.56
N ARG A 350 2.20 -2.58 -14.55
CA ARG A 350 3.66 -2.78 -14.67
C ARG A 350 4.18 -4.09 -14.09
N LEU A 351 3.33 -4.87 -13.42
CA LEU A 351 3.74 -6.17 -12.89
C LEU A 351 3.73 -7.25 -13.97
N ARG A 352 4.74 -8.12 -13.94
CA ARG A 352 4.91 -9.27 -14.83
C ARG A 352 5.33 -10.49 -14.01
N PRO A 353 4.69 -11.66 -14.20
CA PRO A 353 5.10 -12.86 -13.47
C PRO A 353 6.46 -13.34 -13.96
N LEU A 354 7.43 -13.50 -13.06
CA LEU A 354 8.77 -14.02 -13.35
C LEU A 354 8.93 -15.46 -12.89
N TYR A 355 8.33 -15.81 -11.76
CA TYR A 355 8.38 -17.14 -11.18
C TYR A 355 7.11 -17.45 -10.37
N SER A 356 6.64 -18.70 -10.42
CA SER A 356 5.60 -19.26 -9.58
C SER A 356 6.00 -20.69 -9.25
N GLY A 357 6.09 -21.02 -7.96
CA GLY A 357 6.49 -22.35 -7.47
C GLY A 357 5.59 -23.46 -8.00
N ASN A 358 4.28 -23.23 -8.01
CA ASN A 358 3.29 -24.20 -8.49
C ASN A 358 3.31 -24.42 -10.01
N LYS A 359 3.78 -23.43 -10.80
CA LYS A 359 3.92 -23.57 -12.26
C LYS A 359 5.31 -24.07 -12.69
N HIS A 360 6.37 -23.64 -12.01
CA HIS A 360 7.76 -23.89 -12.42
C HIS A 360 8.50 -24.93 -11.55
N GLY A 361 7.86 -25.42 -10.48
CA GLY A 361 8.43 -26.32 -9.49
C GLY A 361 9.26 -25.59 -8.43
N PHE A 362 9.20 -26.09 -7.19
CA PHE A 362 9.96 -25.58 -6.05
C PHE A 362 11.41 -26.07 -6.09
N SER A 363 12.27 -25.25 -6.69
CA SER A 363 13.72 -25.47 -6.66
C SER A 363 14.45 -24.16 -6.90
N MET A 364 15.62 -24.00 -6.30
CA MET A 364 16.48 -22.86 -6.65
C MET A 364 16.86 -22.84 -8.14
N GLY A 365 16.89 -24.00 -8.80
CA GLY A 365 17.15 -24.15 -10.24
C GLY A 365 16.16 -23.35 -11.10
N SER A 366 14.88 -23.65 -10.94
CA SER A 366 13.76 -22.99 -11.63
C SER A 366 13.63 -21.52 -11.21
N PHE A 367 13.80 -21.23 -9.91
CA PHE A 367 13.78 -19.87 -9.38
C PHE A 367 14.77 -18.95 -10.09
N GLU A 368 16.05 -19.30 -10.09
CA GLU A 368 17.11 -18.49 -10.70
C GLU A 368 16.91 -18.27 -12.20
N LYS A 369 16.40 -19.28 -12.92
CA LYS A 369 16.14 -19.19 -14.36
C LYS A 369 15.09 -18.12 -14.68
N GLY A 370 14.08 -17.97 -13.82
CA GLY A 370 13.02 -16.97 -13.98
C GLY A 370 13.48 -15.55 -13.63
N VAL A 371 14.18 -15.39 -12.50
CA VAL A 371 14.38 -14.06 -11.88
C VAL A 371 15.68 -13.36 -12.27
N HIS A 372 16.79 -14.08 -12.52
CA HIS A 372 18.11 -13.46 -12.63
C HIS A 372 18.28 -12.53 -13.84
N ASN A 373 17.55 -12.76 -14.93
CA ASN A 373 17.66 -11.94 -16.14
C ASN A 373 16.78 -10.68 -16.09
N TRP A 374 15.96 -10.51 -15.06
CA TRP A 374 15.12 -9.33 -14.89
C TRP A 374 15.94 -8.12 -14.41
N ARG A 375 15.93 -7.02 -15.17
CA ARG A 375 16.76 -5.83 -14.93
C ARG A 375 15.95 -4.64 -14.40
N ALA A 376 14.98 -4.90 -13.54
CA ALA A 376 14.19 -3.88 -12.87
C ALA A 376 13.81 -4.39 -11.46
N PRO A 377 13.14 -3.58 -10.63
CA PRO A 377 12.68 -4.03 -9.33
C PRO A 377 11.78 -5.26 -9.43
N SER A 378 11.66 -5.98 -8.32
CA SER A 378 10.79 -7.15 -8.24
C SER A 378 10.18 -7.29 -6.85
N ILE A 379 9.07 -8.00 -6.78
CA ILE A 379 8.36 -8.34 -5.54
C ILE A 379 8.40 -9.86 -5.41
N LEU A 380 8.90 -10.35 -4.30
CA LEU A 380 8.75 -11.75 -3.91
C LEU A 380 7.57 -11.85 -2.94
N LEU A 381 6.68 -12.81 -3.16
CA LEU A 381 5.57 -13.14 -2.27
C LEU A 381 5.65 -14.62 -1.92
N VAL A 382 5.49 -14.94 -0.63
CA VAL A 382 5.47 -16.30 -0.13
C VAL A 382 4.30 -16.47 0.84
N SER A 383 3.52 -17.51 0.64
CA SER A 383 2.40 -17.87 1.51
C SER A 383 2.54 -19.29 2.02
N GLY A 384 2.03 -19.52 3.23
CA GLY A 384 2.17 -20.81 3.88
C GLY A 384 1.50 -20.90 5.24
N ARG A 385 1.60 -22.08 5.85
CA ARG A 385 0.99 -22.37 7.16
C ARG A 385 2.06 -22.62 8.21
N LEU A 386 1.77 -22.15 9.42
CA LEU A 386 2.70 -22.29 10.53
C LEU A 386 2.96 -23.77 10.84
N LEU A 387 4.23 -24.12 11.01
CA LEU A 387 4.67 -25.44 11.42
C LEU A 387 4.39 -25.66 12.92
N PRO A 388 4.07 -26.90 13.32
CA PRO A 388 3.99 -27.24 14.73
C PRO A 388 5.35 -27.06 15.42
N ASP A 389 5.33 -26.75 16.71
CA ASP A 389 6.55 -26.58 17.52
C ASP A 389 7.41 -27.86 17.59
N THR A 390 6.77 -29.02 17.45
CA THR A 390 7.46 -30.31 17.40
C THR A 390 7.44 -30.85 15.98
N PRO A 391 8.59 -31.20 15.40
CA PRO A 391 8.66 -31.62 14.02
C PRO A 391 7.99 -32.99 13.85
N SER A 392 6.98 -33.02 12.99
CA SER A 392 6.12 -34.17 12.71
C SER A 392 6.79 -35.15 11.74
N ASN A 393 7.55 -34.64 10.78
CA ASN A 393 8.11 -35.43 9.68
C ASN A 393 9.65 -35.31 9.60
N ALA A 394 10.27 -36.10 8.71
CA ALA A 394 11.73 -36.14 8.58
C ALA A 394 12.33 -34.85 8.00
N ARG A 395 11.58 -34.13 7.16
CA ARG A 395 12.02 -32.88 6.54
C ARG A 395 11.99 -31.73 7.54
N GLU A 396 10.92 -31.63 8.32
CA GLU A 396 10.83 -30.69 9.44
C GLU A 396 11.94 -30.93 10.49
N ARG A 397 12.30 -32.19 10.73
CA ARG A 397 13.45 -32.53 11.60
C ARG A 397 14.76 -32.02 11.00
N ALA A 398 15.01 -32.28 9.72
CA ALA A 398 16.20 -31.79 9.02
C ALA A 398 16.28 -30.26 9.03
N LEU A 399 15.15 -29.57 8.86
CA LEU A 399 15.05 -28.11 9.00
C LEU A 399 15.40 -27.66 10.43
N SER A 400 14.84 -28.33 11.44
CA SER A 400 15.11 -27.99 12.84
C SER A 400 16.59 -28.16 13.19
N ASP A 401 17.26 -29.16 12.63
CA ASP A 401 18.68 -29.44 12.85
C ASP A 401 19.62 -28.36 12.26
N ILE A 402 19.20 -27.68 11.18
CA ILE A 402 19.97 -26.58 10.55
C ILE A 402 19.67 -25.19 11.14
N LEU A 403 18.64 -25.09 11.99
CA LEU A 403 18.23 -23.84 12.62
C LEU A 403 18.70 -23.76 14.09
N PRO A 404 18.82 -22.55 14.65
CA PRO A 404 18.90 -22.37 16.09
C PRO A 404 17.65 -22.96 16.78
N PRO A 405 17.75 -23.45 18.03
CA PRO A 405 16.59 -23.91 18.79
C PRO A 405 15.51 -22.82 18.86
N LYS A 406 14.24 -23.18 18.62
CA LYS A 406 13.11 -22.25 18.68
C LYS A 406 12.93 -21.78 20.13
N ARG A 407 13.26 -20.53 20.41
CA ARG A 407 13.10 -19.89 21.74
C ARG A 407 11.98 -18.85 21.76
N LEU A 408 11.63 -18.33 20.59
CA LEU A 408 10.61 -17.31 20.40
C LEU A 408 9.28 -17.99 20.09
N GLN A 409 8.20 -17.43 20.61
CA GLN A 409 6.84 -17.85 20.29
C GLN A 409 6.49 -17.47 18.85
N SER A 410 5.47 -18.10 18.28
CA SER A 410 4.93 -17.74 16.97
C SER A 410 4.10 -16.44 17.08
N SER A 411 3.90 -15.74 15.95
CA SER A 411 3.10 -14.51 15.91
C SER A 411 1.60 -14.75 16.06
N ILE A 412 1.15 -15.97 15.77
CA ILE A 412 -0.23 -16.43 15.89
C ILE A 412 -0.35 -17.52 16.96
N SER A 413 -1.54 -17.64 17.53
CA SER A 413 -1.83 -18.68 18.52
C SER A 413 -1.85 -20.07 17.87
N ASP A 414 -1.54 -21.11 18.66
CA ASP A 414 -1.60 -22.50 18.18
C ASP A 414 -3.01 -22.93 17.73
N GLN A 415 -4.05 -22.28 18.27
CA GLN A 415 -5.44 -22.57 17.90
C GLN A 415 -5.73 -22.12 16.45
N ASP A 416 -5.17 -20.97 16.06
CA ASP A 416 -5.39 -20.36 14.76
C ASP A 416 -4.38 -20.82 13.70
N ALA A 417 -3.32 -21.52 14.11
CA ALA A 417 -2.20 -21.94 13.26
C ALA A 417 -2.65 -22.78 12.04
N SER A 418 -3.67 -23.62 12.22
CA SER A 418 -4.16 -24.50 11.14
C SER A 418 -5.07 -23.82 10.13
N SER A 419 -5.74 -22.73 10.54
CA SER A 419 -6.70 -21.98 9.71
C SER A 419 -6.12 -20.71 9.11
N THR A 420 -4.98 -20.26 9.60
CA THR A 420 -4.39 -18.97 9.22
C THR A 420 -3.26 -19.15 8.23
N ILE A 421 -3.37 -18.45 7.09
CA ILE A 421 -2.31 -18.39 6.09
C ILE A 421 -1.44 -17.17 6.38
N LEU A 422 -0.15 -17.43 6.60
CA LEU A 422 0.87 -16.39 6.68
C LEU A 422 1.24 -15.97 5.26
N THR A 423 1.28 -14.67 4.99
CA THR A 423 1.78 -14.15 3.71
C THR A 423 2.85 -13.12 3.98
N PHE A 424 4.07 -13.42 3.57
CA PHE A 424 5.23 -12.53 3.66
C PHE A 424 5.68 -12.14 2.25
N GLY A 425 6.44 -11.05 2.17
CA GLY A 425 7.06 -10.68 0.92
C GLY A 425 8.18 -9.69 1.09
N ALA A 426 8.87 -9.43 -0.01
CA ALA A 426 9.91 -8.43 -0.08
C ALA A 426 9.84 -7.67 -1.40
N TYR A 427 10.08 -6.35 -1.34
CA TYR A 427 10.34 -5.53 -2.52
C TYR A 427 11.84 -5.36 -2.68
N ILE A 428 12.35 -5.78 -3.83
CA ILE A 428 13.77 -5.79 -4.17
C ILE A 428 13.99 -4.76 -5.30
N PRO A 429 14.65 -3.62 -5.02
CA PRO A 429 14.83 -2.53 -5.99
C PRO A 429 15.91 -2.82 -7.04
N VAL A 430 16.75 -3.84 -6.81
CA VAL A 430 17.90 -4.19 -7.64
C VAL A 430 17.71 -5.55 -8.31
N GLN A 431 18.45 -5.77 -9.39
CA GLN A 431 18.49 -7.08 -10.06
C GLN A 431 19.02 -8.19 -9.13
N TRP A 432 18.38 -9.35 -9.19
CA TRP A 432 18.79 -10.57 -8.49
C TRP A 432 20.19 -11.02 -8.89
N LYS A 433 21.00 -11.45 -7.92
CA LYS A 433 22.37 -11.95 -8.14
C LYS A 433 22.69 -13.08 -7.19
N HIS A 434 23.64 -13.94 -7.58
CA HIS A 434 24.22 -14.91 -6.67
C HIS A 434 25.11 -14.21 -5.63
N THR A 435 25.08 -14.66 -4.38
CA THR A 435 25.71 -13.98 -3.23
C THR A 435 26.72 -14.84 -2.48
N PRO A 436 27.82 -15.28 -3.12
CA PRO A 436 28.78 -16.16 -2.46
C PRO A 436 29.63 -15.45 -1.39
N LYS A 437 29.65 -14.10 -1.39
CA LYS A 437 30.53 -13.30 -0.52
C LYS A 437 29.83 -12.13 0.17
N ALA A 438 28.82 -11.55 -0.47
CA ALA A 438 28.13 -10.36 0.01
C ALA A 438 26.68 -10.36 -0.46
N CYS A 439 25.79 -9.87 0.41
CA CYS A 439 24.39 -9.60 0.08
C CYS A 439 24.26 -8.49 -0.97
N PHE A 440 23.11 -8.43 -1.63
CA PHE A 440 22.71 -7.31 -2.48
C PHE A 440 21.43 -6.65 -1.94
N GLY A 441 21.06 -5.51 -2.51
CA GLY A 441 19.95 -4.67 -2.05
C GLY A 441 20.45 -3.32 -1.59
N ASP A 442 19.52 -2.41 -1.33
CA ASP A 442 19.80 -1.07 -0.82
C ASP A 442 18.74 -0.63 0.20
N SER A 443 18.82 0.62 0.65
CA SER A 443 17.92 1.22 1.64
C SER A 443 16.46 1.38 1.17
N SER A 444 16.15 1.06 -0.08
CA SER A 444 14.79 0.98 -0.61
C SER A 444 14.25 -0.45 -0.65
N THR A 445 15.03 -1.44 -0.17
CA THR A 445 14.52 -2.80 0.06
C THR A 445 13.51 -2.78 1.21
N ILE A 446 12.38 -3.45 1.01
CA ILE A 446 11.31 -3.52 2.01
C ILE A 446 11.01 -4.98 2.26
N LEU A 447 10.98 -5.38 3.54
CA LEU A 447 10.42 -6.66 3.96
C LEU A 447 9.03 -6.37 4.55
N PHE A 448 8.04 -7.22 4.28
CA PHE A 448 6.67 -6.97 4.73
C PHE A 448 5.90 -8.26 5.00
N GLN A 449 4.82 -8.12 5.75
CA GLN A 449 3.81 -9.14 6.00
C GLN A 449 2.46 -8.60 5.50
N LEU A 450 1.74 -9.39 4.71
CA LEU A 450 0.41 -9.04 4.19
C LEU A 450 -0.73 -9.74 4.92
N SER A 451 -0.46 -10.84 5.64
CA SER A 451 -1.45 -11.63 6.39
C SER A 451 -0.77 -12.42 7.54
N PRO A 452 -1.44 -12.62 8.69
CA PRO A 452 -2.77 -12.13 9.08
C PRO A 452 -2.81 -10.67 9.56
N THR A 453 -1.65 -10.06 9.79
CA THR A 453 -1.52 -8.64 10.12
C THR A 453 -0.65 -7.96 9.10
N HIS A 454 -1.11 -6.84 8.55
CA HIS A 454 -0.31 -6.04 7.64
C HIS A 454 0.81 -5.31 8.39
N ASP A 455 2.07 -5.56 8.03
CA ASP A 455 3.23 -4.93 8.69
C ASP A 455 4.35 -4.69 7.67
N VAL A 456 5.08 -3.58 7.83
CA VAL A 456 6.14 -3.17 6.92
C VAL A 456 7.42 -2.92 7.69
N PHE A 457 8.46 -3.68 7.35
CA PHE A 457 9.79 -3.63 7.92
C PHE A 457 10.73 -2.90 6.96
N ALA A 458 10.77 -1.58 7.07
CA ALA A 458 11.64 -0.75 6.24
C ALA A 458 13.12 -1.05 6.48
N ALA A 459 13.95 -0.88 5.43
CA ALA A 459 15.40 -1.01 5.56
C ALA A 459 15.97 -0.10 6.66
N SER A 460 16.96 -0.66 7.34
CA SER A 460 17.83 0.00 8.30
C SER A 460 19.18 0.26 7.65
N THR A 461 19.88 1.29 8.10
CA THR A 461 21.27 1.59 7.71
C THR A 461 22.29 0.93 8.65
N PHE A 462 21.84 0.20 9.66
CA PHE A 462 22.70 -0.45 10.65
C PHE A 462 23.49 -1.62 10.06
N SER A 463 22.84 -2.44 9.23
CA SER A 463 23.49 -3.46 8.40
C SER A 463 23.01 -3.35 6.96
N HIS A 464 23.89 -3.75 6.03
CA HIS A 464 23.62 -3.79 4.58
C HIS A 464 23.38 -5.23 4.07
N ASP A 465 23.14 -6.17 4.98
CA ASP A 465 22.84 -7.57 4.66
C ASP A 465 21.37 -7.71 4.25
N TYR A 466 20.97 -7.07 3.15
CA TYR A 466 19.56 -6.97 2.76
C TYR A 466 19.03 -8.26 2.15
N VAL A 467 19.65 -8.77 1.08
CA VAL A 467 19.20 -9.96 0.36
C VAL A 467 20.36 -10.87 0.00
N TYR A 468 20.20 -12.17 0.19
CA TYR A 468 21.07 -13.20 -0.36
C TYR A 468 20.27 -14.22 -1.18
N ASN A 469 20.94 -14.79 -2.18
CA ASN A 469 20.42 -15.85 -3.03
C ASN A 469 21.55 -16.84 -3.35
N ASN A 470 21.52 -18.01 -2.72
CA ASN A 470 22.58 -19.01 -2.78
C ASN A 470 22.02 -20.39 -3.10
N LYS A 471 22.83 -21.20 -3.76
CA LYS A 471 22.58 -22.61 -4.04
C LYS A 471 23.62 -23.48 -3.37
N PRO A 472 23.29 -24.72 -2.99
CA PRO A 472 24.29 -25.71 -2.58
C PRO A 472 25.42 -25.80 -3.63
N PRO A 473 26.69 -25.89 -3.21
CA PRO A 473 27.18 -26.13 -1.84
C PRO A 473 27.44 -24.85 -0.99
N THR A 474 27.02 -23.67 -1.44
CA THR A 474 27.19 -22.41 -0.70
C THR A 474 26.19 -22.34 0.47
N HIS A 475 26.68 -22.12 1.70
CA HIS A 475 25.86 -21.97 2.90
C HIS A 475 25.85 -20.52 3.43
N PRO A 476 24.68 -20.00 3.90
CA PRO A 476 23.36 -20.61 3.85
C PRO A 476 22.87 -20.73 2.40
N SER A 477 22.20 -21.84 2.11
CA SER A 477 21.57 -22.13 0.82
C SER A 477 20.11 -21.69 0.85
N GLY A 478 19.58 -21.26 -0.29
CA GLY A 478 18.23 -20.71 -0.41
C GLY A 478 18.24 -19.19 -0.60
N VAL A 479 17.11 -18.56 -0.28
CA VAL A 479 16.90 -17.11 -0.38
C VAL A 479 16.76 -16.56 1.03
N GLY A 480 17.35 -15.41 1.31
CA GLY A 480 17.13 -14.78 2.61
C GLY A 480 17.20 -13.27 2.56
N PHE A 481 16.52 -12.68 3.52
CA PHE A 481 16.36 -11.25 3.72
C PHE A 481 16.79 -10.91 5.14
N GLY A 482 17.63 -9.88 5.30
CA GLY A 482 17.98 -9.34 6.61
C GLY A 482 18.97 -10.18 7.42
N SER A 483 19.70 -11.07 6.74
CA SER A 483 20.63 -12.02 7.35
C SER A 483 21.96 -12.00 6.59
N ALA A 484 23.06 -12.03 7.33
CA ALA A 484 24.40 -11.97 6.75
C ALA A 484 24.77 -13.29 6.05
N VAL A 485 25.49 -13.20 4.93
CA VAL A 485 26.17 -14.36 4.36
C VAL A 485 27.46 -14.61 5.15
N PRO A 486 27.67 -15.80 5.75
CA PRO A 486 28.89 -16.13 6.47
C PRO A 486 30.12 -15.93 5.58
N GLN A 487 31.08 -15.14 6.05
CA GLN A 487 32.39 -15.10 5.40
C GLN A 487 33.09 -16.43 5.67
N GLN A 488 33.40 -17.18 4.62
CA GLN A 488 34.23 -18.38 4.71
C GLN A 488 35.63 -17.99 5.22
N THR A 489 35.81 -17.99 6.53
CA THR A 489 37.13 -17.86 7.15
C THR A 489 37.72 -19.26 7.31
N SER A 490 39.01 -19.40 6.98
CA SER A 490 39.76 -20.67 6.99
C SER A 490 39.86 -21.37 8.35
N ALA A 491 39.19 -20.86 9.38
CA ALA A 491 39.20 -21.37 10.75
C ALA A 491 38.00 -22.27 11.10
N HIS A 492 36.97 -22.38 10.25
CA HIS A 492 35.84 -23.27 10.50
C HIS A 492 36.11 -24.69 9.99
N THR A 493 36.64 -25.52 10.90
CA THR A 493 36.82 -26.96 10.75
C THR A 493 35.49 -27.69 10.56
N SER A 494 35.16 -28.03 9.32
CA SER A 494 34.59 -29.28 8.77
C SER A 494 33.53 -30.15 9.50
N HIS A 495 33.04 -29.88 10.71
CA HIS A 495 32.18 -30.85 11.43
C HIS A 495 31.02 -30.28 12.26
N SER A 496 30.74 -28.98 12.23
CA SER A 496 29.50 -28.42 12.78
C SER A 496 28.60 -27.99 11.63
N HIS A 497 27.39 -28.55 11.52
CA HIS A 497 26.34 -28.00 10.66
C HIS A 497 26.21 -26.51 10.99
N ALA A 498 26.70 -25.65 10.10
CA ALA A 498 26.72 -24.22 10.32
C ALA A 498 25.25 -23.76 10.34
N GLN A 499 24.73 -23.49 11.53
CA GLN A 499 23.37 -23.00 11.69
C GLN A 499 23.16 -21.75 10.83
N ILE A 500 21.97 -21.63 10.25
CA ILE A 500 21.62 -20.46 9.43
C ILE A 500 21.65 -19.22 10.33
N PRO A 501 22.44 -18.17 10.00
CA PRO A 501 22.51 -16.96 10.80
C PRO A 501 21.27 -16.09 10.58
N LEU A 502 20.23 -16.30 11.38
CA LEU A 502 19.00 -15.49 11.32
C LEU A 502 19.25 -14.10 11.93
N GLY A 503 19.01 -13.05 11.15
CA GLY A 503 19.08 -11.67 11.63
C GLY A 503 17.88 -11.27 12.50
N PRO A 504 17.96 -10.12 13.21
CA PRO A 504 16.92 -9.67 14.14
C PRO A 504 15.54 -9.52 13.50
N VAL A 505 15.47 -8.97 12.29
CA VAL A 505 14.26 -8.92 11.46
C VAL A 505 14.64 -9.53 10.13
N SER A 506 14.23 -10.77 9.91
CA SER A 506 14.70 -11.56 8.76
C SER A 506 13.66 -12.56 8.27
N LEU A 507 13.74 -12.86 6.97
CA LEU A 507 12.98 -13.93 6.32
C LEU A 507 13.96 -14.84 5.59
N HIS A 508 13.89 -16.14 5.83
CA HIS A 508 14.69 -17.14 5.14
C HIS A 508 13.80 -18.19 4.48
N LEU A 509 14.05 -18.49 3.21
CA LEU A 509 13.47 -19.61 2.47
C LEU A 509 14.58 -20.61 2.19
N ASP A 510 14.35 -21.88 2.51
CA ASP A 510 15.32 -22.94 2.29
C ASP A 510 15.57 -23.21 0.79
N ASP A 511 16.58 -24.03 0.46
CA ASP A 511 16.93 -24.30 -0.94
C ASP A 511 15.95 -25.24 -1.65
N ALA A 512 15.17 -26.00 -0.90
CA ALA A 512 14.02 -26.73 -1.44
C ALA A 512 12.82 -25.82 -1.73
N LEU A 513 12.81 -24.59 -1.17
CA LEU A 513 11.66 -23.67 -1.19
C LEU A 513 10.40 -24.34 -0.60
N GLU A 514 10.60 -25.21 0.39
CA GLU A 514 9.55 -25.94 1.11
C GLU A 514 9.23 -25.26 2.45
N PHE A 515 10.22 -24.60 3.06
CA PHE A 515 10.06 -23.99 4.38
C PHE A 515 10.54 -22.54 4.43
N GLY A 516 9.77 -21.73 5.14
CA GLY A 516 10.07 -20.33 5.45
C GLY A 516 10.28 -20.11 6.95
N ILE A 517 11.22 -19.24 7.30
CA ILE A 517 11.47 -18.80 8.67
C ILE A 517 11.47 -17.27 8.70
N PHE A 518 10.47 -16.70 9.35
CA PHE A 518 10.46 -15.28 9.68
C PHE A 518 10.85 -15.10 11.15
N THR A 519 11.83 -14.25 11.42
CA THR A 519 12.25 -13.89 12.79
C THR A 519 12.09 -12.40 12.98
N HIS A 520 11.47 -12.01 14.09
CA HIS A 520 11.41 -10.63 14.54
C HIS A 520 11.89 -10.53 15.98
N ARG A 521 12.80 -9.58 16.21
CA ARG A 521 13.30 -9.17 17.52
C ARG A 521 13.17 -7.66 17.64
N SER A 522 12.46 -7.25 18.66
CA SER A 522 12.18 -5.85 18.99
C SER A 522 13.41 -5.02 19.31
N GLU A 523 14.49 -5.64 19.79
CA GLU A 523 15.81 -5.00 20.00
C GLU A 523 16.37 -4.38 18.72
N GLY A 524 15.97 -4.88 17.54
CA GLY A 524 16.44 -4.39 16.25
C GLY A 524 17.92 -4.69 16.00
N GLY A 525 18.63 -3.76 15.36
CA GLY A 525 20.07 -3.90 15.07
C GLY A 525 20.38 -4.76 13.83
N GLY A 526 19.42 -4.95 12.93
CA GLY A 526 19.59 -5.67 11.66
C GLY A 526 19.49 -4.77 10.43
N SER A 527 19.39 -5.40 9.26
CA SER A 527 19.18 -4.73 7.96
C SER A 527 17.76 -4.18 7.79
N PHE A 528 16.81 -4.63 8.61
CA PHE A 528 15.44 -4.13 8.64
C PHE A 528 15.08 -3.62 10.03
N LYS A 529 14.18 -2.64 10.09
CA LYS A 529 13.65 -2.09 11.34
C LYS A 529 12.59 -3.01 11.92
N PRO A 530 12.48 -3.15 13.25
CA PRO A 530 11.40 -3.90 13.89
C PRO A 530 10.05 -3.22 13.68
N SER A 531 8.98 -4.02 13.77
CA SER A 531 7.58 -3.58 13.78
C SER A 531 7.36 -2.33 14.64
N ARG A 532 6.62 -1.38 14.09
CA ARG A 532 6.19 -0.16 14.78
C ARG A 532 4.71 -0.21 15.18
N LEU A 533 4.02 -1.31 14.87
CA LEU A 533 2.60 -1.46 15.16
C LEU A 533 2.36 -1.48 16.68
N PRO A 534 1.34 -0.77 17.21
CA PRO A 534 1.09 -0.73 18.66
C PRO A 534 0.95 -2.11 19.31
N ALA A 535 0.27 -3.04 18.64
CA ALA A 535 0.05 -4.39 19.16
C ALA A 535 1.31 -5.30 19.12
N ARG A 536 2.34 -4.93 18.35
CA ARG A 536 3.56 -5.74 18.12
C ARG A 536 4.85 -5.08 18.58
N ARG A 537 4.83 -3.79 18.88
CA ARG A 537 5.98 -3.04 19.38
C ARG A 537 6.49 -3.67 20.68
N GLY A 538 7.80 -3.93 20.74
CA GLY A 538 8.44 -4.52 21.93
C GLY A 538 8.23 -6.04 22.09
N LYS A 539 7.59 -6.71 21.13
CA LYS A 539 7.43 -8.17 21.14
C LYS A 539 8.44 -8.83 20.21
N ASP A 540 8.88 -10.04 20.60
CA ASP A 540 9.76 -10.89 19.81
C ASP A 540 9.00 -12.15 19.41
N TRP A 541 9.14 -12.60 18.15
CA TRP A 541 8.51 -13.82 17.67
C TRP A 541 9.32 -14.49 16.56
N GLN A 542 9.04 -15.76 16.31
CA GLN A 542 9.58 -16.51 15.18
C GLN A 542 8.52 -17.43 14.58
N ASP A 543 8.20 -17.18 13.32
CA ASP A 543 7.30 -18.01 12.54
C ASP A 543 8.12 -18.95 11.67
N ARG A 544 7.92 -20.26 11.85
CA ARG A 544 8.42 -21.29 10.94
C ARG A 544 7.20 -21.84 10.22
N PHE A 545 7.21 -21.85 8.89
CA PHE A 545 6.03 -22.20 8.11
C PHE A 545 6.38 -23.06 6.90
N GLU A 546 5.46 -23.93 6.53
CA GLU A 546 5.49 -24.70 5.28
C GLU A 546 4.98 -23.81 4.14
N ILE A 547 5.74 -23.72 3.06
CA ILE A 547 5.43 -22.90 1.91
C ILE A 547 4.40 -23.62 1.05
N GLU A 548 3.25 -22.98 0.85
CA GLU A 548 2.20 -23.47 -0.06
C GLU A 548 2.34 -22.84 -1.45
N SER A 549 2.68 -21.55 -1.49
CA SER A 549 2.83 -20.81 -2.74
C SER A 549 4.01 -19.83 -2.65
N LEU A 550 4.73 -19.66 -3.75
CA LEU A 550 5.85 -18.73 -3.88
C LEU A 550 5.81 -18.09 -5.25
N GLU A 551 5.83 -16.76 -5.30
CA GLU A 551 5.76 -15.98 -6.52
C GLU A 551 6.82 -14.89 -6.56
N VAL A 552 7.33 -14.60 -7.75
CA VAL A 552 8.16 -13.42 -8.01
C VAL A 552 7.58 -12.65 -9.17
N TRP A 553 7.33 -11.37 -8.93
CA TRP A 553 6.75 -10.42 -9.88
C TRP A 553 7.77 -9.34 -10.21
N GLY A 554 8.07 -9.16 -11.49
CA GLY A 554 8.92 -8.09 -11.98
C GLY A 554 8.13 -6.79 -12.10
N CYS A 555 8.63 -5.71 -11.50
CA CYS A 555 8.12 -4.36 -11.67
C CYS A 555 8.85 -3.69 -12.83
N GLY A 556 8.18 -3.45 -13.96
CA GLY A 556 8.83 -2.86 -15.13
C GLY A 556 7.85 -2.59 -16.26
N GLY A 557 8.02 -1.46 -16.94
CA GLY A 557 7.21 -1.14 -18.12
C GLY A 557 7.51 -2.07 -19.30
N ASP A 558 6.78 -1.90 -20.40
CA ASP A 558 6.86 -2.78 -21.56
C ASP A 558 8.27 -2.88 -22.17
N GLU A 559 9.09 -1.84 -22.07
CA GLU A 559 10.47 -1.86 -22.56
C GLU A 559 11.33 -2.93 -21.85
N VAL A 560 11.22 -3.03 -20.52
CA VAL A 560 11.96 -4.02 -19.72
C VAL A 560 11.46 -5.43 -20.05
N ALA A 561 10.15 -5.58 -20.19
CA ALA A 561 9.53 -6.85 -20.56
C ALA A 561 9.92 -7.31 -21.98
N GLU A 562 10.01 -6.39 -22.94
CA GLU A 562 10.50 -6.68 -24.28
C GLU A 562 11.97 -7.06 -24.30
N ALA A 563 12.82 -6.35 -23.54
CA ALA A 563 14.23 -6.69 -23.42
C ALA A 563 14.40 -8.11 -22.85
N GLN A 564 13.63 -8.47 -21.82
CA GLN A 564 13.62 -9.83 -21.27
C GLN A 564 13.16 -10.87 -22.29
N ARG A 565 12.06 -10.63 -23.02
CA ARG A 565 11.56 -11.57 -24.04
C ARG A 565 12.58 -11.80 -25.15
N ARG A 566 13.24 -10.75 -25.62
CA ARG A 566 14.31 -10.86 -26.63
C ARG A 566 15.48 -11.71 -26.12
N GLU A 567 15.87 -11.51 -24.87
CA GLU A 567 16.94 -12.27 -24.22
C GLU A 567 16.57 -13.74 -24.02
N TRP A 568 15.36 -14.05 -23.53
CA TRP A 568 14.89 -15.43 -23.42
C TRP A 568 14.80 -16.13 -24.77
N ALA A 569 14.28 -15.47 -25.80
CA ALA A 569 14.23 -16.04 -27.15
C ALA A 569 15.63 -16.29 -27.71
N PHE A 570 16.61 -15.44 -27.37
CA PHE A 570 18.01 -15.65 -27.73
C PHE A 570 18.59 -16.88 -27.01
N GLN A 571 18.39 -16.98 -25.68
CA GLN A 571 18.89 -18.09 -24.88
C GLN A 571 18.23 -19.42 -25.25
N GLU A 572 16.94 -19.43 -25.57
CA GLU A 572 16.24 -20.63 -26.03
C GLU A 572 16.79 -21.09 -27.39
N ARG A 573 17.00 -20.15 -28.32
CA ARG A 573 17.60 -20.44 -29.62
C ARG A 573 19.04 -20.93 -29.50
N GLU A 574 19.81 -20.37 -28.57
CA GLU A 574 21.17 -20.82 -28.27
C GLU A 574 21.19 -22.19 -27.58
N ALA A 575 20.28 -22.43 -26.63
CA ALA A 575 20.13 -23.71 -25.96
C ALA A 575 19.67 -24.81 -26.93
N GLU A 576 18.77 -24.50 -27.87
CA GLU A 576 18.39 -25.40 -28.95
C GLU A 576 19.56 -25.66 -29.90
N ALA A 577 20.36 -24.64 -30.24
CA ALA A 577 21.58 -24.83 -31.04
C ALA A 577 22.60 -25.73 -30.31
N ARG A 578 22.80 -25.56 -28.99
CA ARG A 578 23.65 -26.43 -28.16
C ARG A 578 23.10 -27.85 -28.07
N ARG A 579 21.77 -28.02 -27.97
CA ARG A 579 21.12 -29.35 -28.02
C ARG A 579 21.32 -30.01 -29.39
N ARG A 580 21.14 -29.26 -30.49
CA ARG A 580 21.37 -29.75 -31.86
C ARG A 580 22.82 -30.15 -32.10
N ILE A 581 23.79 -29.43 -31.54
CA ILE A 581 25.22 -29.79 -31.61
C ILE A 581 25.49 -31.10 -30.84
N ASN A 582 24.87 -31.30 -29.67
CA ASN A 582 25.03 -32.54 -28.89
C ASN A 582 24.28 -33.76 -29.48
N PHE A 583 23.29 -33.55 -30.34
CA PHE A 583 22.63 -34.62 -31.11
C PHE A 583 23.32 -34.93 -32.45
N GLY A 584 24.37 -34.17 -32.84
CA GLY A 584 24.96 -34.22 -34.18
C GLY A 584 26.43 -34.67 -34.26
N THR A 585 27.06 -35.10 -33.17
CA THR A 585 28.49 -35.49 -33.13
C THR A 585 28.76 -36.97 -32.87
N GLY A 586 27.72 -37.80 -32.77
CA GLY A 586 27.86 -39.24 -32.97
C GLY A 586 27.84 -39.52 -34.47
N ASP A 587 29.00 -39.47 -35.11
CA ASP A 587 29.15 -39.81 -36.52
C ASP A 587 28.85 -41.31 -36.71
N ILE A 588 27.59 -41.62 -37.00
CA ILE A 588 27.08 -42.99 -37.17
C ILE A 588 27.88 -43.74 -38.25
N ASP A 589 28.42 -43.02 -39.24
CA ASP A 589 29.24 -43.60 -40.29
C ASP A 589 30.68 -43.88 -39.82
N ALA A 590 31.28 -43.00 -38.99
CA ALA A 590 32.57 -43.29 -38.36
C ALA A 590 32.50 -44.45 -37.35
N ASP A 591 31.43 -44.54 -36.55
CA ASP A 591 31.19 -45.67 -35.65
C ASP A 591 30.93 -46.98 -36.42
N ARG A 592 30.26 -46.90 -37.58
CA ARG A 592 30.04 -48.05 -38.47
C ARG A 592 31.32 -48.49 -39.19
N GLU A 593 32.23 -47.58 -39.52
CA GLU A 593 33.55 -47.90 -40.07
C GLU A 593 34.49 -48.49 -39.02
N LEU A 594 34.45 -48.01 -37.78
CA LEU A 594 35.17 -48.60 -36.65
C LEU A 594 34.65 -50.00 -36.30
N LEU A 595 33.33 -50.24 -36.33
CA LEU A 595 32.72 -51.56 -36.13
C LEU A 595 33.02 -52.55 -37.28
N LYS A 596 33.23 -52.04 -38.50
CA LYS A 596 33.74 -52.84 -39.64
C LYS A 596 35.21 -53.20 -39.48
N MET A 597 36.06 -52.26 -39.04
CA MET A 597 37.49 -52.52 -38.78
C MET A 597 37.73 -53.41 -37.56
N ALA A 598 36.85 -53.34 -36.55
CA ALA A 598 36.87 -54.20 -35.37
C ALA A 598 36.26 -55.60 -35.60
N GLY A 599 35.78 -55.90 -36.82
CA GLY A 599 35.31 -57.23 -37.22
C GLY A 599 33.92 -57.64 -36.69
N ILE A 600 33.14 -56.72 -36.13
CA ILE A 600 31.85 -57.01 -35.50
C ILE A 600 30.70 -57.01 -36.53
N ILE A 601 30.82 -56.27 -37.64
CA ILE A 601 29.82 -56.24 -38.71
C ILE A 601 30.40 -56.89 -39.97
N SER A 602 30.19 -58.20 -40.12
CA SER A 602 30.52 -58.94 -41.34
C SER A 602 29.43 -58.69 -42.39
N GLY A 603 29.79 -58.03 -43.49
CA GLY A 603 28.92 -57.85 -44.64
C GLY A 603 28.54 -59.18 -45.27
N ASN A 604 27.25 -59.36 -45.54
CA ASN A 604 26.67 -60.46 -46.31
C ASN A 604 27.58 -60.96 -47.44
N ARG A 605 28.22 -62.12 -47.26
CA ARG A 605 28.66 -62.97 -48.36
C ARG A 605 27.62 -64.05 -48.61
N SER A 606 26.90 -63.83 -49.71
CA SER A 606 26.10 -64.78 -50.46
C SER A 606 26.85 -66.10 -50.73
N GLY A 607 26.14 -67.20 -50.49
CA GLY A 607 26.24 -68.62 -50.92
C GLY A 607 27.35 -69.14 -51.85
N GLY A 608 27.70 -70.43 -51.63
CA GLY A 608 28.01 -71.41 -52.68
C GLY A 608 29.17 -72.38 -52.42
N SER A 609 28.83 -73.66 -52.18
CA SER A 609 29.50 -74.95 -52.57
C SER A 609 31.01 -75.14 -52.27
N VAL A 610 31.49 -76.23 -51.65
CA VAL A 610 31.27 -77.68 -51.80
C VAL A 610 31.36 -78.37 -50.43
#